data_AF-A0A938MB43-F1
#
_entry.id   AF-A0A938MB43-F1
#
_cell.length_a   1.000
_cell.length_b   1.000
_cell.length_c   1.000
_cell.angle_alpha   90.00
_cell.angle_beta   90.00
_cell.angle_gamma   90.00
#
_symmetry.space_group_name_H-M   'P 1'
#
loop_
_entity.id
_entity.type
_entity.pdbx_description
1 polymer ?
#
loop_
_entity_poly.entity_id
_entity_poly.type
_entity_poly.pdbx_seq_one_letter_code
_entity_poly.pdbx_strand_id
1 'polypeptide(L)'
;MDRRGLKIGDGCFRPDLDEETLYLVLEDERGTYALPYIQSARDLSVSMDFRAASVSGVDLSLTGPAERACMLTRESPSAALAGLPRGEYGLRVTGTQGDYEVRRIGLGTVIAALGDSITEGYHGHGFWRDDLHLSAEVFPPEAVSKDGRNFPQFSPTTATHAPQFNCFQSWMTDLNDLLSASLKHPVFIANEGWGGYTTDAYLRLVRANAGWQRRMRRLKPSLWLIHLGVNDERAHTPPATVASN
;
A
#
# COMPACT_ATOMS: atom_id res chain seq x y z
N MET A 1 12.10 12.44 20.60
CA MET A 1 11.81 13.45 19.56
C MET A 1 10.35 13.30 19.17
N ASP A 2 9.51 14.33 19.32
CA ASP A 2 8.06 14.18 19.09
C ASP A 2 7.70 14.38 17.62
N ARG A 3 7.71 13.29 16.83
CA ARG A 3 7.28 13.29 15.42
C ARG A 3 5.75 13.37 15.25
N ARG A 4 4.98 13.36 16.35
CA ARG A 4 3.50 13.21 16.35
C ARG A 4 2.73 14.37 15.70
N GLY A 5 3.42 15.48 15.37
CA GLY A 5 2.81 16.62 14.69
C GLY A 5 2.76 16.50 13.17
N LEU A 6 3.73 15.82 12.54
CA LEU A 6 3.85 15.77 11.09
C LEU A 6 2.91 14.72 10.50
N LYS A 7 2.16 15.10 9.47
CA LYS A 7 1.39 14.19 8.62
C LYS A 7 1.79 14.38 7.18
N ILE A 8 2.00 13.27 6.48
CA ILE A 8 2.38 13.22 5.07
C ILE A 8 1.37 12.30 4.37
N GLY A 9 0.52 12.88 3.52
CA GLY A 9 -0.60 12.17 2.90
C GLY A 9 -1.41 11.33 3.90
N ASP A 10 -1.66 10.08 3.54
CA ASP A 10 -2.41 9.11 4.36
C ASP A 10 -1.47 8.18 5.18
N GLY A 11 -0.19 8.55 5.29
CA GLY A 11 0.86 7.77 5.95
C GLY A 11 0.89 7.94 7.46
N CYS A 12 1.52 6.99 8.15
CA CYS A 12 1.77 7.03 9.58
C CYS A 12 3.16 6.50 9.93
N PHE A 13 3.68 6.93 11.08
CA PHE A 13 4.92 6.39 11.63
C PHE A 13 4.63 5.09 12.39
N ARG A 14 5.52 4.10 12.22
CA ARG A 14 5.51 2.82 12.94
C ARG A 14 6.87 2.63 13.62
N PRO A 15 7.09 3.23 14.80
CA PRO A 15 8.37 3.12 15.52
C PRO A 15 8.74 1.68 15.89
N ASP A 16 7.74 0.79 15.92
CA ASP A 16 7.91 -0.64 16.12
C ASP A 16 8.48 -1.39 14.90
N LEU A 17 8.48 -0.77 13.72
CA LEU A 17 9.09 -1.29 12.49
C LEU A 17 10.37 -0.51 12.15
N ASP A 18 10.22 0.78 11.85
CA ASP A 18 11.33 1.68 11.56
C ASP A 18 10.90 3.11 11.90
N GLU A 19 11.64 3.76 12.79
CA GLU A 19 11.34 5.12 13.24
C GLU A 19 11.43 6.15 12.11
N GLU A 20 12.27 5.93 11.09
CA GLU A 20 12.53 6.85 9.97
C GLU A 20 11.60 6.63 8.78
N THR A 21 10.99 5.46 8.64
CA THR A 21 10.13 5.16 7.49
C THR A 21 8.69 5.59 7.74
N LEU A 22 8.10 6.28 6.75
CA LEU A 22 6.66 6.49 6.70
C LEU A 22 5.99 5.23 6.16
N TYR A 23 4.92 4.77 6.79
CA TYR A 23 4.17 3.58 6.37
C TYR A 23 2.77 3.93 5.91
N LEU A 24 2.26 3.18 4.94
CA LEU A 24 0.83 3.06 4.66
C LEU A 24 0.33 1.79 5.35
N VAL A 25 -0.62 1.94 6.28
CA VAL A 25 -1.25 0.82 7.00
C VAL A 25 -2.68 0.64 6.51
N LEU A 26 -3.01 -0.59 6.10
CA LEU A 26 -4.26 -0.92 5.45
C LEU A 26 -4.96 -2.05 6.21
N GLU A 27 -6.28 -1.91 6.39
CA GLU A 27 -7.13 -3.00 6.87
C GLU A 27 -7.35 -4.01 5.74
N ASP A 28 -7.12 -5.27 6.03
CA ASP A 28 -7.37 -6.37 5.09
C ASP A 28 -8.61 -7.17 5.52
N GLU A 29 -8.95 -8.23 4.79
CA GLU A 29 -10.02 -9.17 5.17
C GLU A 29 -9.82 -9.72 6.59
N ARG A 30 -8.56 -9.91 7.01
CA ARG A 30 -8.17 -10.15 8.40
C ARG A 30 -6.90 -9.39 8.75
N GLY A 31 -6.91 -8.73 9.89
CA GLY A 31 -5.75 -7.98 10.38
C GLY A 31 -5.45 -6.76 9.53
N THR A 32 -4.17 -6.46 9.37
CA THR A 32 -3.68 -5.31 8.61
C THR A 32 -2.39 -5.64 7.89
N TYR A 33 -2.02 -4.86 6.89
CA TYR A 33 -0.66 -4.86 6.38
C TYR A 33 -0.07 -3.45 6.33
N ALA A 34 1.21 -3.35 6.68
CA ALA A 34 1.99 -2.13 6.70
C ALA A 34 3.11 -2.21 5.65
N LEU A 35 3.10 -1.27 4.71
CA LEU A 35 4.13 -1.14 3.69
C LEU A 35 4.76 0.26 3.70
N PRO A 36 6.02 0.42 3.26
CA PRO A 36 6.61 1.73 3.06
C PRO A 36 5.70 2.63 2.20
N TYR A 37 5.50 3.87 2.63
CA TYR A 37 4.47 4.75 2.07
C TYR A 37 4.58 4.85 0.55
N ILE A 38 3.44 4.78 -0.12
CA ILE A 38 3.33 4.95 -1.56
C ILE A 38 1.98 5.58 -1.90
N GLN A 39 1.96 6.46 -2.91
CA GLN A 39 0.75 6.96 -3.54
C GLN A 39 0.94 7.08 -5.06
N SER A 40 -0.17 6.98 -5.81
CA SER A 40 -0.16 7.20 -7.26
C SER A 40 -0.19 8.67 -7.66
N ALA A 41 -0.72 9.54 -6.78
CA ALA A 41 -0.85 10.97 -7.04
C ALA A 41 0.52 11.66 -7.01
N ARG A 42 0.72 12.67 -7.86
CA ARG A 42 1.97 13.44 -7.96
C ARG A 42 2.04 14.63 -7.00
N ASP A 43 0.98 14.86 -6.24
CA ASP A 43 0.91 15.94 -5.27
C ASP A 43 1.04 15.34 -3.87
N LEU A 44 2.08 15.75 -3.13
CA LEU A 44 2.31 15.29 -1.77
C LEU A 44 1.78 16.33 -0.79
N SER A 45 0.72 15.98 -0.06
CA SER A 45 0.22 16.82 1.03
C SER A 45 1.06 16.61 2.28
N VAL A 46 1.43 17.70 2.93
CA VAL A 46 2.14 17.72 4.20
C VAL A 46 1.43 18.67 5.15
N SER A 47 1.31 18.29 6.42
CA SER A 47 0.76 19.17 7.46
C SER A 47 1.45 18.95 8.80
N MET A 48 1.44 19.97 9.64
CA MET A 48 2.07 19.97 10.95
C MET A 48 1.06 20.45 12.01
N ASP A 49 0.90 19.66 13.07
CA ASP A 49 0.17 20.04 14.28
C ASP A 49 1.13 20.70 15.28
N PHE A 50 1.08 22.03 15.36
CA PHE A 50 1.94 22.84 16.22
C PHE A 50 1.47 22.85 17.69
N ARG A 51 1.57 21.72 18.38
CA ARG A 51 1.15 21.61 19.79
C ARG A 51 2.00 22.40 20.77
N ALA A 52 3.32 22.41 20.56
CA ALA A 52 4.25 23.13 21.42
C ALA A 52 4.31 24.61 21.06
N ALA A 53 3.83 25.49 21.95
CA ALA A 53 3.77 26.94 21.74
C ALA A 53 5.10 27.58 21.31
N SER A 54 6.23 26.96 21.67
CA SER A 54 7.59 27.39 21.34
C SER A 54 7.98 27.20 19.86
N VAL A 55 7.23 26.41 19.09
CA VAL A 55 7.46 26.21 17.65
C VAL A 55 6.44 27.03 16.87
N SER A 56 6.91 28.02 16.11
CA SER A 56 6.08 28.89 15.25
C SER A 56 6.06 28.47 13.79
N GLY A 57 7.10 27.74 13.34
CA GLY A 57 7.20 27.20 12.01
C GLY A 57 8.21 26.07 11.91
N VAL A 58 8.13 25.31 10.82
CA VAL A 58 9.08 24.24 10.45
C VAL A 58 9.41 24.36 8.97
N ASP A 59 10.68 24.13 8.64
CA ASP A 59 11.13 24.04 7.27
C ASP A 59 11.15 22.57 6.84
N LEU A 60 10.55 22.32 5.68
CA LEU A 60 10.46 21.00 5.07
C LEU A 60 11.28 21.02 3.79
N SER A 61 12.20 20.06 3.64
CA SER A 61 13.00 19.87 2.43
C SER A 61 12.87 18.45 1.92
N LEU A 62 12.20 18.29 0.77
CA LEU A 62 12.02 17.03 0.07
C LEU A 62 13.23 16.78 -0.83
N THR A 63 13.85 15.60 -0.72
CA THR A 63 14.98 15.12 -1.52
C THR A 63 14.57 13.88 -2.30
N GLY A 64 15.13 13.67 -3.50
CA GLY A 64 14.77 12.56 -4.39
C GLY A 64 14.89 12.95 -5.87
N PRO A 65 14.03 12.42 -6.76
CA PRO A 65 14.02 12.78 -8.19
C PRO A 65 13.85 14.27 -8.48
N ALA A 66 13.24 15.02 -7.56
CA ALA A 66 13.15 16.47 -7.61
C ALA A 66 13.21 17.03 -6.19
N GLU A 67 13.92 18.14 -6.03
CA GLU A 67 13.97 18.85 -4.76
C GLU A 67 12.81 19.85 -4.65
N ARG A 68 12.20 19.91 -3.47
CA ARG A 68 11.20 20.92 -3.11
C ARG A 68 11.40 21.32 -1.67
N ALA A 69 11.13 22.58 -1.35
CA ALA A 69 11.09 23.04 0.02
C ALA A 69 9.82 23.85 0.26
N CYS A 70 9.31 23.79 1.49
CA CYS A 70 8.26 24.69 1.95
C CYS A 70 8.42 24.94 3.45
N MET A 71 7.89 26.07 3.90
CA MET A 71 7.78 26.39 5.31
C MET A 71 6.32 26.18 5.73
N LEU A 72 6.10 25.43 6.81
CA LEU A 72 4.80 25.38 7.48
C LEU A 72 4.86 26.28 8.69
N THR A 73 3.78 27.04 8.94
CA THR A 73 3.63 27.88 10.14
C THR A 73 2.32 27.57 10.83
N ARG A 74 2.09 28.15 12.02
CA ARG A 74 0.80 28.04 12.71
C ARG A 74 -0.37 28.59 11.89
N GLU A 75 -0.12 29.66 11.14
CA GLU A 75 -1.10 30.35 10.29
C GLU A 75 -1.30 29.60 8.96
N SER A 76 -0.34 28.78 8.55
CA SER A 76 -0.38 27.97 7.33
C SER A 76 0.21 26.58 7.61
N PRO A 77 -0.52 25.72 8.36
CA PRO A 77 0.02 24.47 8.90
C PRO A 77 0.04 23.33 7.88
N SER A 78 -0.31 23.59 6.63
CA SER A 78 -0.37 22.60 5.56
C SER A 78 0.12 23.16 4.23
N ALA A 79 0.80 22.34 3.45
CA ALA A 79 1.19 22.64 2.08
C ALA A 79 0.98 21.41 1.18
N ALA A 80 0.88 21.66 -0.13
CA ALA A 80 0.91 20.61 -1.15
C ALA A 80 2.12 20.82 -2.05
N LEU A 81 3.01 19.84 -2.10
CA LEU A 81 4.12 19.82 -3.04
C LEU A 81 3.62 19.19 -4.34
N ALA A 82 3.21 20.03 -5.30
CA ALA A 82 2.51 19.60 -6.50
C ALA A 82 3.44 19.19 -7.64
N GLY A 83 2.94 18.30 -8.51
CA GLY A 83 3.58 17.95 -9.78
C GLY A 83 4.92 17.22 -9.65
N LEU A 84 5.18 16.58 -8.51
CA LEU A 84 6.42 15.86 -8.27
C LEU A 84 6.60 14.71 -9.28
N PRO A 85 7.79 14.50 -9.86
CA PRO A 85 8.09 13.30 -10.62
C PRO A 85 7.88 12.03 -9.77
N ARG A 86 7.64 10.90 -10.43
CA ARG A 86 7.58 9.62 -9.71
C ARG A 86 8.97 9.22 -9.21
N GLY A 87 9.02 8.57 -8.05
CA GLY A 87 10.23 8.02 -7.44
C GLY A 87 10.14 7.96 -5.91
N GLU A 88 11.25 7.60 -5.28
CA GLU A 88 11.38 7.53 -3.83
C GLU A 88 11.93 8.86 -3.30
N TYR A 89 11.31 9.40 -2.25
CA TYR A 89 11.70 10.65 -1.62
C TYR A 89 12.06 10.48 -0.14
N GLY A 90 12.91 11.38 0.34
CA GLY A 90 13.10 11.69 1.76
C GLY A 90 12.56 13.09 2.07
N LEU A 91 12.08 13.33 3.29
CA LEU A 91 11.64 14.64 3.77
C LEU A 91 12.43 14.98 5.03
N ARG A 92 13.32 15.96 4.92
CA ARG A 92 14.00 16.55 6.07
C ARG A 92 13.12 17.61 6.71
N VAL A 93 13.03 17.59 8.02
CA VAL A 93 12.26 18.53 8.84
C VAL A 93 13.22 19.25 9.77
N THR A 94 13.29 20.57 9.66
CA THR A 94 14.13 21.42 10.51
C THR A 94 13.31 22.51 11.21
N GLY A 95 13.87 23.09 12.28
CA GLY A 95 13.18 24.12 13.08
C GLY A 95 12.24 23.57 14.15
N THR A 96 12.32 22.26 14.44
CA THR A 96 11.69 21.66 15.62
C THR A 96 12.69 21.57 16.79
N GLN A 97 12.30 20.97 17.92
CA GLN A 97 13.23 20.68 19.03
C GLN A 97 14.34 19.67 18.66
N GLY A 98 14.31 19.12 17.45
CA GLY A 98 15.53 18.72 16.74
C GLY A 98 15.22 18.11 15.38
N ASP A 99 16.16 18.27 14.47
CA ASP A 99 15.97 17.93 13.06
C ASP A 99 15.88 16.42 12.85
N TYR A 100 15.02 15.99 11.93
CA TYR A 100 14.86 14.58 11.58
C TYR A 100 14.54 14.41 10.10
N GLU A 101 14.70 13.18 9.63
CA GLU A 101 14.39 12.78 8.27
C GLU A 101 13.30 11.70 8.28
N VAL A 102 12.35 11.85 7.37
CA VAL A 102 11.35 10.85 7.03
C VAL A 102 11.75 10.25 5.70
N ARG A 103 11.89 8.94 5.63
CA ARG A 103 12.40 8.22 4.47
C ARG A 103 11.30 7.40 3.82
N ARG A 104 11.61 6.97 2.60
CA ARG A 104 10.82 6.00 1.83
C ARG A 104 9.42 6.47 1.44
N ILE A 105 9.30 7.75 1.10
CA ILE A 105 8.05 8.34 0.60
C ILE A 105 7.96 8.05 -0.90
N GLY A 106 7.20 7.03 -1.29
CA GLY A 106 7.04 6.62 -2.68
C GLY A 106 5.97 7.43 -3.42
N LEU A 107 6.34 8.09 -4.51
CA LEU A 107 5.38 8.54 -5.54
C LEU A 107 5.49 7.58 -6.72
N GLY A 108 4.59 6.62 -6.80
CA GLY A 108 4.79 5.42 -7.62
C GLY A 108 3.55 4.97 -8.37
N THR A 109 3.48 3.68 -8.69
CA THR A 109 2.26 3.05 -9.20
C THR A 109 1.68 2.12 -8.14
N VAL A 110 0.46 2.43 -7.71
CA VAL A 110 -0.36 1.49 -6.94
C VAL A 110 -1.25 0.73 -7.91
N ILE A 111 -1.14 -0.59 -7.86
CA ILE A 111 -1.88 -1.56 -8.68
C ILE A 111 -2.82 -2.32 -7.76
N ALA A 112 -4.06 -2.54 -8.18
CA ALA A 112 -4.93 -3.54 -7.56
C ALA A 112 -5.11 -4.71 -8.52
N ALA A 113 -4.85 -5.92 -8.04
CA ALA A 113 -4.97 -7.14 -8.83
C ALA A 113 -6.19 -7.95 -8.36
N LEU A 114 -7.21 -8.03 -9.20
CA LEU A 114 -8.38 -8.88 -9.02
C LEU A 114 -8.15 -10.21 -9.72
N GLY A 115 -8.52 -11.32 -9.11
CA GLY A 115 -8.48 -12.60 -9.79
C GLY A 115 -8.83 -13.78 -8.91
N ASP A 116 -8.68 -14.98 -9.46
CA ASP A 116 -8.99 -16.19 -8.71
C ASP A 116 -7.86 -16.63 -7.77
N SER A 117 -7.82 -17.94 -7.47
CA SER A 117 -6.80 -18.58 -6.66
C SER A 117 -5.37 -18.30 -7.14
N ILE A 118 -5.14 -18.12 -8.46
CA ILE A 118 -3.80 -17.81 -8.98
C ILE A 118 -3.36 -16.42 -8.54
N THR A 119 -4.26 -15.44 -8.57
CA THR A 119 -3.98 -14.08 -8.06
C THR A 119 -3.79 -14.13 -6.55
N GLU A 120 -4.65 -14.86 -5.82
CA GLU A 120 -4.53 -15.06 -4.37
C GLU A 120 -3.15 -15.65 -3.98
N GLY A 121 -2.57 -16.49 -4.83
CA GLY A 121 -1.23 -17.06 -4.68
C GLY A 121 -1.22 -18.58 -4.49
N TYR A 122 -2.30 -19.27 -4.88
CA TYR A 122 -2.35 -20.73 -4.88
C TYR A 122 -1.21 -21.32 -5.70
N HIS A 123 -0.62 -22.39 -5.17
CA HIS A 123 0.61 -23.03 -5.65
C HIS A 123 1.87 -22.17 -5.55
N GLY A 124 1.79 -20.95 -5.01
CA GLY A 124 2.92 -20.19 -4.51
C GLY A 124 3.40 -20.69 -3.15
N HIS A 125 4.33 -19.95 -2.55
CA HIS A 125 4.86 -20.28 -1.23
C HIS A 125 3.86 -19.87 -0.13
N GLY A 126 3.40 -20.84 0.66
CA GLY A 126 2.49 -20.64 1.77
C GLY A 126 3.22 -20.35 3.08
N PHE A 127 2.64 -19.46 3.88
CA PHE A 127 3.18 -19.06 5.18
C PHE A 127 2.08 -19.12 6.25
N TRP A 128 2.48 -19.47 7.46
CA TRP A 128 1.64 -19.35 8.65
C TRP A 128 2.09 -18.15 9.49
N ARG A 129 1.12 -17.34 9.92
CA ARG A 129 1.34 -16.19 10.80
C ARG A 129 0.31 -16.17 11.91
N ASP A 130 0.76 -16.21 13.17
CA ASP A 130 -0.14 -16.10 14.31
C ASP A 130 -0.69 -14.68 14.44
N ASP A 131 0.15 -13.68 14.14
CA ASP A 131 -0.24 -12.27 14.05
C ASP A 131 -0.45 -11.86 12.60
N LEU A 132 -1.64 -11.32 12.30
CA LEU A 132 -2.04 -10.83 10.98
C LEU A 132 -1.85 -9.31 10.84
N HIS A 133 -1.05 -8.67 11.70
CA HIS A 133 -0.47 -7.35 11.47
C HIS A 133 0.81 -7.48 10.64
N LEU A 134 0.64 -7.70 9.34
CA LEU A 134 1.70 -8.07 8.42
C LEU A 134 2.59 -6.88 8.03
N SER A 135 3.88 -7.14 7.84
CA SER A 135 4.86 -6.23 7.25
C SER A 135 5.90 -7.04 6.49
N ALA A 136 6.77 -6.39 5.72
CA ALA A 136 7.87 -7.08 5.03
C ALA A 136 8.77 -7.89 6.00
N GLU A 137 8.99 -7.39 7.22
CA GLU A 137 9.95 -7.94 8.19
C GLU A 137 9.53 -9.29 8.77
N VAL A 138 8.23 -9.62 8.73
CA VAL A 138 7.76 -10.91 9.26
C VAL A 138 7.96 -12.05 8.26
N PHE A 139 8.35 -11.76 7.02
CA PHE A 139 8.58 -12.76 5.97
C PHE A 139 10.07 -12.90 5.65
N PRO A 140 10.51 -14.07 5.15
CA PRO A 140 11.89 -14.23 4.76
C PRO A 140 12.21 -13.32 3.55
N PRO A 141 13.44 -12.77 3.44
CA PRO A 141 13.78 -11.76 2.44
C PRO A 141 13.47 -12.17 0.99
N GLU A 142 13.60 -13.45 0.65
CA GLU A 142 13.29 -13.99 -0.68
C GLU A 142 11.80 -13.96 -1.05
N ALA A 143 10.90 -13.79 -0.07
CA ALA A 143 9.46 -13.67 -0.29
C ALA A 143 8.99 -12.22 -0.47
N VAL A 144 9.89 -11.25 -0.31
CA VAL A 144 9.62 -9.81 -0.25
C VAL A 144 10.23 -9.11 -1.47
N SER A 145 9.56 -8.11 -2.02
CA SER A 145 10.09 -7.31 -3.13
C SER A 145 11.30 -6.53 -2.66
N LYS A 146 12.21 -6.18 -3.58
CA LYS A 146 13.43 -5.42 -3.23
C LYS A 146 13.14 -4.10 -2.55
N ASP A 147 12.02 -3.48 -2.89
CA ASP A 147 11.55 -2.23 -2.29
C ASP A 147 10.63 -2.46 -1.07
N GLY A 148 10.47 -3.69 -0.60
CA GLY A 148 9.72 -4.02 0.61
C GLY A 148 8.23 -3.68 0.58
N ARG A 149 7.65 -3.33 -0.58
CA ARG A 149 6.23 -2.96 -0.69
C ARG A 149 5.34 -4.15 -1.01
N ASN A 150 5.87 -5.19 -1.66
CA ASN A 150 5.14 -6.43 -1.91
C ASN A 150 5.76 -7.57 -1.09
N PHE A 151 4.90 -8.33 -0.41
CA PHE A 151 5.24 -9.48 0.42
C PHE A 151 4.00 -10.39 0.49
N PRO A 152 4.09 -11.61 1.06
CA PRO A 152 2.93 -12.49 1.19
C PRO A 152 1.78 -11.81 1.94
N GLN A 153 0.60 -11.77 1.32
CA GLN A 153 -0.61 -11.17 1.89
C GLN A 153 -1.53 -12.26 2.46
N PHE A 154 -2.46 -11.86 3.32
CA PHE A 154 -3.45 -12.79 3.87
C PHE A 154 -4.27 -13.40 2.73
N SER A 155 -4.47 -14.72 2.77
CA SER A 155 -5.23 -15.43 1.76
C SER A 155 -6.56 -15.90 2.37
N PRO A 156 -7.69 -15.27 1.99
CA PRO A 156 -8.96 -15.46 2.67
C PRO A 156 -9.51 -16.88 2.54
N THR A 157 -9.04 -17.64 1.56
CA THR A 157 -9.63 -18.93 1.26
C THR A 157 -8.85 -20.11 1.86
N THR A 158 -7.59 -19.93 2.31
CA THR A 158 -6.74 -21.05 2.79
C THR A 158 -7.37 -21.89 3.90
N ALA A 159 -8.20 -21.29 4.77
CA ALA A 159 -8.86 -21.99 5.86
C ALA A 159 -9.66 -23.22 5.40
N THR A 160 -10.10 -23.24 4.14
CA THR A 160 -10.85 -24.35 3.56
C THR A 160 -9.96 -25.38 2.87
N HIS A 161 -8.93 -24.96 2.15
CA HIS A 161 -8.23 -25.82 1.18
C HIS A 161 -6.71 -25.91 1.34
N ALA A 162 -6.13 -25.10 2.23
CA ALA A 162 -4.73 -25.19 2.66
C ALA A 162 -4.60 -24.69 4.11
N PRO A 163 -5.29 -25.33 5.09
CA PRO A 163 -5.46 -24.78 6.44
C PRO A 163 -4.15 -24.66 7.25
N GLN A 164 -3.05 -25.24 6.77
CA GLN A 164 -1.71 -25.06 7.33
C GLN A 164 -1.06 -23.71 6.97
N PHE A 165 -1.68 -22.91 6.10
CA PHE A 165 -1.21 -21.59 5.69
C PHE A 165 -2.33 -20.56 5.87
N ASN A 166 -1.96 -19.31 6.04
CA ASN A 166 -2.90 -18.18 6.06
C ASN A 166 -2.41 -16.97 5.26
N CYS A 167 -1.18 -17.00 4.76
CA CYS A 167 -0.65 -16.02 3.83
C CYS A 167 -0.01 -16.75 2.63
N PHE A 168 -0.11 -16.17 1.43
CA PHE A 168 0.54 -16.70 0.24
C PHE A 168 1.41 -15.66 -0.46
N GLN A 169 2.59 -16.10 -0.90
CA GLN A 169 3.38 -15.37 -1.87
C GLN A 169 2.79 -15.61 -3.26
N SER A 170 2.20 -14.58 -3.82
CA SER A 170 1.77 -14.56 -5.22
C SER A 170 2.91 -14.11 -6.14
N TRP A 171 2.71 -14.20 -7.46
CA TRP A 171 3.61 -13.69 -8.50
C TRP A 171 3.87 -12.16 -8.40
N MET A 172 3.12 -11.47 -7.55
CA MET A 172 3.19 -10.03 -7.34
C MET A 172 4.51 -9.54 -6.76
N THR A 173 5.21 -10.36 -5.97
CA THR A 173 6.54 -9.99 -5.47
C THR A 173 7.52 -9.83 -6.63
N ASP A 174 7.58 -10.81 -7.53
CA ASP A 174 8.45 -10.76 -8.71
C ASP A 174 7.99 -9.68 -9.71
N LEU A 175 6.68 -9.54 -9.90
CA LEU A 175 6.15 -8.51 -10.79
C LEU A 175 6.45 -7.09 -10.28
N ASN A 176 6.40 -6.87 -8.96
CA ASN A 176 6.81 -5.60 -8.36
C ASN A 176 8.24 -5.27 -8.79
N ASP A 177 9.18 -6.19 -8.59
CA ASP A 177 10.59 -5.98 -8.92
C ASP A 177 10.79 -5.67 -10.41
N LEU A 178 10.12 -6.42 -11.28
CA LEU A 178 10.19 -6.21 -12.74
C LEU A 178 9.63 -4.85 -13.14
N LEU A 179 8.46 -4.46 -12.60
CA LEU A 179 7.82 -3.18 -12.89
C LEU A 179 8.61 -2.02 -12.31
N SER A 180 9.07 -2.11 -11.07
CA SER A 180 9.91 -1.09 -10.42
C SER A 180 11.21 -0.88 -11.21
N ALA A 181 11.85 -1.96 -11.67
CA ALA A 181 13.05 -1.90 -12.50
C ALA A 181 12.79 -1.30 -13.88
N SER A 182 11.62 -1.55 -14.48
CA SER A 182 11.26 -1.03 -15.81
C SER A 182 10.82 0.43 -15.76
N LEU A 183 9.90 0.76 -14.85
CA LEU A 183 9.28 2.08 -14.70
C LEU A 183 10.16 3.09 -13.96
N LYS A 184 11.22 2.62 -13.28
CA LYS A 184 12.19 3.44 -12.52
C LYS A 184 11.55 4.23 -11.37
N HIS A 185 10.49 3.71 -10.78
CA HIS A 185 9.85 4.26 -9.59
C HIS A 185 9.23 3.14 -8.75
N PRO A 186 8.91 3.38 -7.47
CA PRO A 186 8.26 2.40 -6.61
C PRO A 186 6.94 1.87 -7.20
N VAL A 187 6.66 0.60 -6.91
CA VAL A 187 5.41 -0.07 -7.27
C VAL A 187 4.84 -0.71 -6.02
N PHE A 188 3.53 -0.80 -5.93
CA PHE A 188 2.84 -1.67 -4.97
C PHE A 188 1.68 -2.37 -5.67
N ILE A 189 1.51 -3.66 -5.40
CA ILE A 189 0.40 -4.46 -5.94
C ILE A 189 -0.42 -5.00 -4.76
N ALA A 190 -1.64 -4.48 -4.61
CA ALA A 190 -2.62 -5.03 -3.67
C ALA A 190 -3.17 -6.34 -4.22
N ASN A 191 -3.05 -7.41 -3.42
CA ASN A 191 -3.57 -8.71 -3.78
C ASN A 191 -5.04 -8.80 -3.35
N GLU A 192 -5.95 -8.62 -4.30
CA GLU A 192 -7.38 -8.78 -4.06
C GLU A 192 -7.87 -10.08 -4.69
N GLY A 193 -7.00 -11.09 -4.82
CA GLY A 193 -7.33 -12.40 -5.36
C GLY A 193 -8.16 -13.24 -4.40
N TRP A 194 -9.14 -13.97 -4.92
CA TRP A 194 -10.02 -14.82 -4.13
C TRP A 194 -10.32 -16.14 -4.85
N GLY A 195 -9.88 -17.25 -4.25
CA GLY A 195 -10.12 -18.60 -4.74
C GLY A 195 -11.59 -18.88 -5.02
N GLY A 196 -11.88 -19.29 -6.26
CA GLY A 196 -13.24 -19.62 -6.70
C GLY A 196 -14.11 -18.43 -7.09
N TYR A 197 -13.64 -17.18 -6.99
CA TYR A 197 -14.43 -16.04 -7.44
C TYR A 197 -14.59 -16.04 -8.96
N THR A 198 -15.83 -15.78 -9.39
CA THR A 198 -16.23 -15.46 -10.77
C THR A 198 -16.28 -13.94 -10.96
N THR A 199 -16.50 -13.48 -12.18
CA THR A 199 -16.76 -12.07 -12.49
C THR A 199 -17.95 -11.53 -11.69
N ASP A 200 -19.04 -12.28 -11.65
CA ASP A 200 -20.25 -11.92 -10.90
C ASP A 200 -20.01 -11.85 -9.37
N ALA A 201 -19.16 -12.73 -8.82
CA ALA A 201 -18.75 -12.64 -7.42
C ALA A 201 -17.99 -11.33 -7.11
N TYR A 202 -17.06 -10.93 -7.99
CA TYR A 202 -16.38 -9.65 -7.85
C TYR A 202 -17.33 -8.45 -8.00
N LEU A 203 -18.27 -8.48 -8.93
CA LEU A 203 -19.26 -7.41 -9.08
C LEU A 203 -20.08 -7.21 -7.79
N ARG A 204 -20.45 -8.28 -7.10
CA ARG A 204 -21.05 -8.18 -5.76
C ARG A 204 -20.08 -7.64 -4.71
N LEU A 205 -18.84 -8.13 -4.67
CA LEU A 205 -17.82 -7.69 -3.72
C LEU A 205 -17.62 -6.17 -3.81
N VAL A 206 -17.39 -5.64 -5.01
CA VAL A 206 -17.10 -4.21 -5.20
C VAL A 206 -18.28 -3.32 -4.83
N ARG A 207 -19.52 -3.81 -4.94
CA ARG A 207 -20.75 -3.08 -4.61
C ARG A 207 -21.11 -3.11 -3.14
N ALA A 208 -20.93 -4.26 -2.49
CA ALA A 208 -21.49 -4.52 -1.16
C ALA A 208 -20.44 -4.58 -0.04
N ASN A 209 -19.17 -4.87 -0.34
CA ASN A 209 -18.15 -5.02 0.70
C ASN A 209 -17.52 -3.66 1.09
N ALA A 210 -17.95 -3.12 2.23
CA ALA A 210 -17.47 -1.83 2.74
C ALA A 210 -15.98 -1.84 3.13
N GLY A 211 -15.44 -2.99 3.57
CA GLY A 211 -14.02 -3.16 3.90
C GLY A 211 -13.14 -3.05 2.66
N TRP A 212 -13.45 -3.84 1.64
CA TRP A 212 -12.83 -3.76 0.32
C TRP A 212 -12.89 -2.34 -0.26
N GLN A 213 -14.07 -1.71 -0.26
CA GLN A 213 -14.22 -0.35 -0.76
C GLN A 213 -13.39 0.68 0.03
N ARG A 214 -13.29 0.54 1.36
CA ARG A 214 -12.46 1.41 2.19
C ARG A 214 -10.98 1.22 1.87
N ARG A 215 -10.52 -0.03 1.73
CA ARG A 215 -9.15 -0.35 1.34
C ARG A 215 -8.81 0.23 -0.04
N MET A 216 -9.67 0.05 -1.05
CA MET A 216 -9.47 0.62 -2.38
C MET A 216 -9.49 2.16 -2.41
N ARG A 217 -10.40 2.79 -1.64
CA ARG A 217 -10.43 4.26 -1.50
C ARG A 217 -9.17 4.82 -0.86
N ARG A 218 -8.55 4.06 0.05
CA ARG A 218 -7.30 4.46 0.70
C ARG A 218 -6.10 4.24 -0.23
N LEU A 219 -6.04 3.10 -0.91
CA LEU A 219 -4.96 2.76 -1.84
C LEU A 219 -4.94 3.65 -3.09
N LYS A 220 -6.12 4.04 -3.59
CA LYS A 220 -6.28 4.81 -4.84
C LYS A 220 -5.45 4.19 -5.99
N PRO A 221 -5.70 2.91 -6.37
CA PRO A 221 -4.97 2.27 -7.45
C PRO A 221 -5.09 3.09 -8.74
N SER A 222 -3.98 3.28 -9.43
CA SER A 222 -3.95 3.93 -10.76
C SER A 222 -3.96 2.92 -11.90
N LEU A 223 -3.79 1.64 -11.60
CA LEU A 223 -3.83 0.53 -12.55
C LEU A 223 -4.56 -0.66 -11.93
N TRP A 224 -5.33 -1.38 -12.74
CA TRP A 224 -6.03 -2.60 -12.36
C TRP A 224 -5.55 -3.76 -13.22
N LEU A 225 -5.17 -4.87 -12.58
CA LEU A 225 -4.96 -6.16 -13.22
C LEU A 225 -6.18 -7.02 -12.97
N ILE A 226 -6.79 -7.56 -14.01
CA ILE A 226 -8.00 -8.37 -13.91
C ILE A 226 -7.72 -9.74 -14.52
N HIS A 227 -7.57 -10.74 -13.67
CA HIS A 227 -7.28 -12.13 -14.04
C HIS A 227 -8.49 -13.01 -13.68
N LEU A 228 -9.55 -12.90 -14.47
CA LEU A 228 -10.82 -13.62 -14.29
C LEU A 228 -11.21 -14.37 -15.56
N GLY A 229 -12.10 -15.36 -15.44
CA GLY A 229 -12.69 -16.10 -16.56
C GLY A 229 -12.67 -17.62 -16.39
N VAL A 230 -11.67 -18.19 -15.71
CA VAL A 230 -11.61 -19.66 -15.50
C VAL A 230 -12.76 -20.14 -14.63
N ASN A 231 -13.02 -19.45 -13.51
CA ASN A 231 -14.14 -19.81 -12.64
C ASN A 231 -15.50 -19.48 -13.24
N ASP A 232 -15.60 -18.43 -14.07
CA ASP A 232 -16.83 -18.12 -14.80
C ASP A 232 -17.24 -19.29 -15.67
N GLU A 233 -16.30 -19.86 -16.42
CA GLU A 233 -16.54 -21.04 -17.25
C GLU A 233 -16.84 -22.29 -16.42
N ARG A 234 -16.06 -22.56 -15.36
CA ARG A 234 -16.29 -23.70 -14.46
C ARG A 234 -17.63 -23.65 -13.75
N ALA A 235 -18.13 -22.45 -13.44
CA ALA A 235 -19.43 -22.24 -12.83
C ALA A 235 -20.56 -22.12 -13.85
N HIS A 236 -20.26 -22.19 -15.16
CA HIS A 236 -21.19 -21.93 -16.24
C HIS A 236 -21.94 -20.60 -16.08
N THR A 237 -21.23 -19.54 -15.68
CA THR A 237 -21.81 -18.21 -15.42
C THR A 237 -22.34 -17.62 -16.72
N PRO A 238 -23.65 -17.38 -16.87
CA PRO A 238 -24.20 -16.85 -18.11
C PRO A 238 -23.72 -15.41 -18.37
N PRO A 239 -23.45 -15.04 -19.64
CA PRO A 239 -23.11 -13.65 -19.97
C PRO A 239 -24.16 -12.63 -19.51
N ALA A 240 -25.43 -13.02 -19.50
CA ALA A 240 -26.53 -12.18 -19.03
C ALA A 240 -26.39 -11.80 -17.54
N THR A 241 -25.84 -12.69 -16.70
CA THR A 241 -25.61 -12.40 -15.28
C THR A 241 -24.59 -11.28 -15.12
N VAL A 242 -23.50 -11.33 -15.89
CA VAL A 242 -22.49 -10.27 -15.90
C VAL A 242 -23.09 -8.97 -16.45
N ALA A 243 -23.86 -9.03 -17.54
CA ALA A 243 -24.45 -7.85 -18.18
C ALA A 243 -25.56 -7.17 -17.35
N SER A 244 -26.26 -7.91 -16.49
CA SER A 244 -27.35 -7.39 -15.64
C SER A 244 -26.87 -6.67 -14.38
N ASN A 245 -25.58 -6.79 -14.06
CA ASN A 245 -24.96 -6.11 -12.94
C ASN A 245 -24.59 -4.70 -13.35
#